data_AF-A0A7S0LNB7-F1
#
_entry.id   AF-A0A7S0LNB7-F1
#
_cell.length_a   1.000
_cell.length_b   1.000
_cell.length_c   1.000
_cell.angle_alpha   90.00
_cell.angle_beta   90.00
_cell.angle_gamma   90.00
#
_symmetry.space_group_name_H-M   'P 1'
#
loop_
_entity.id
_entity.type
_entity.pdbx_description
1 polymer ?
#
loop_
_entity_poly.entity_id
_entity_poly.type
_entity_poly.pdbx_seq_one_letter_code
_entity_poly.pdbx_strand_id
1 'polypeptide(L)'
;QLPAVTPELMATCSQLPDGLMFTGDIAFVYQLPAPPVASGDESEEPAEGPKITEEERLAVVVQTIDTETALAPKGALSMRSSGAIMPNPTFQGLDAAAACNLSSFVLLNKP
;
A
#
# COMPACT_ATOMS: atom_id res chain seq x y z
N GLN A 1 2.70 11.64 -11.58
CA GLN A 1 1.61 11.05 -10.78
C GLN A 1 1.90 9.57 -10.71
N LEU A 2 1.76 8.94 -9.55
CA LEU A 2 2.00 7.49 -9.44
C LEU A 2 0.87 6.72 -10.15
N PRO A 3 1.16 5.56 -10.76
CA PRO A 3 0.16 4.71 -11.38
C PRO A 3 -0.81 4.14 -10.34
N ALA A 4 -2.03 3.84 -10.76
CA ALA A 4 -3.02 3.22 -9.90
C ALA A 4 -2.61 1.77 -9.58
N VAL A 5 -2.66 1.41 -8.31
CA VAL A 5 -2.28 0.08 -7.83
C VAL A 5 -3.39 -0.92 -8.11
N THR A 6 -3.11 -1.94 -8.93
CA THR A 6 -3.99 -3.11 -9.10
C THR A 6 -3.62 -4.21 -8.08
N PRO A 7 -4.56 -5.07 -7.68
CA PRO A 7 -4.26 -6.18 -6.76
C PRO A 7 -3.23 -7.17 -7.34
N GLU A 8 -3.16 -7.28 -8.67
CA GLU A 8 -2.17 -8.09 -9.38
C GLU A 8 -0.74 -7.53 -9.21
N LEU A 9 -0.59 -6.19 -9.26
CA LEU A 9 0.69 -5.53 -8.99
C LEU A 9 1.13 -5.71 -7.53
N MET A 10 0.20 -5.71 -6.57
CA MET A 10 0.53 -6.02 -5.18
C MET A 10 1.03 -7.46 -5.00
N ALA A 11 0.36 -8.43 -5.64
CA ALA A 11 0.76 -9.83 -5.56
C ALA A 11 2.13 -10.08 -6.18
N THR A 12 2.42 -9.46 -7.32
CA THR A 12 3.74 -9.57 -7.97
C THR A 12 4.83 -8.85 -7.17
N CYS A 13 4.56 -7.66 -6.60
CA CYS A 13 5.51 -6.97 -5.71
C CYS A 13 5.87 -7.78 -4.46
N SER A 14 4.95 -8.59 -3.93
CA SER A 14 5.19 -9.45 -2.76
C SER A 14 6.20 -10.57 -3.00
N GLN A 15 6.53 -10.85 -4.26
CA GLN A 15 7.52 -11.87 -4.64
C GLN A 15 8.96 -11.33 -4.65
N LEU A 16 9.14 -10.01 -4.52
CA LEU A 16 10.46 -9.39 -4.44
C LEU A 16 11.11 -9.70 -3.08
N PRO A 17 12.44 -9.78 -3.00
CA PRO A 17 13.15 -10.05 -1.75
C PRO A 17 12.91 -8.95 -0.71
N ASP A 18 12.69 -9.37 0.53
CA ASP A 18 12.54 -8.47 1.67
C ASP A 18 13.80 -7.62 1.88
N GLY A 19 13.61 -6.33 2.17
CA GLY A 19 14.71 -5.40 2.45
C GLY A 19 15.39 -4.79 1.22
N LEU A 20 14.87 -5.02 0.01
CA LEU A 20 15.38 -4.41 -1.21
C LEU A 20 15.16 -2.88 -1.18
N MET A 21 16.27 -2.13 -1.12
CA MET A 21 16.22 -0.67 -1.19
C MET A 21 15.83 -0.19 -2.60
N PHE A 22 15.25 1.01 -2.67
CA PHE A 22 15.00 1.69 -3.94
C PHE A 22 16.33 2.13 -4.56
N THR A 23 16.47 2.00 -5.88
CA THR A 23 17.68 2.45 -6.58
C THR A 23 17.66 3.95 -6.82
N GLY A 24 16.47 4.57 -6.82
CA GLY A 24 16.26 5.98 -7.12
C GLY A 24 16.09 6.27 -8.61
N ASP A 25 16.06 5.25 -9.46
CA ASP A 25 15.75 5.36 -10.88
C ASP A 25 14.34 4.83 -11.15
N ILE A 26 13.48 5.72 -11.65
CA ILE A 26 12.06 5.43 -11.93
C ILE A 26 11.93 4.37 -13.04
N ALA A 27 12.86 4.36 -14.00
CA ALA A 27 12.86 3.46 -15.14
C ALA A 27 13.50 2.10 -14.85
N PHE A 28 13.98 1.86 -13.63
CA PHE A 28 14.58 0.59 -13.26
C PHE A 28 13.53 -0.53 -13.29
N VAL A 29 13.88 -1.66 -13.89
CA VAL A 29 12.99 -2.81 -14.04
C VAL A 29 13.48 -3.97 -13.19
N TYR A 30 12.63 -4.42 -12.28
CA TYR A 30 12.80 -5.66 -11.53
C TYR A 30 12.28 -6.82 -12.36
N GLN A 31 13.16 -7.78 -12.64
CA GLN A 31 12.81 -9.04 -13.29
C GLN A 31 12.57 -10.10 -12.22
N LEU A 32 11.32 -10.54 -12.07
CA LEU A 32 11.01 -11.68 -11.19
C LEU A 32 11.32 -13.00 -11.91
N PRO A 33 11.75 -14.04 -11.18
CA PRO A 33 11.88 -15.37 -11.75
C PRO A 33 10.50 -15.89 -12.19
N ALA A 34 10.46 -16.61 -13.32
CA ALA A 34 9.22 -17.14 -13.88
C ALA A 34 8.53 -18.09 -12.88
N PRO A 35 7.19 -18.03 -12.74
CA PRO A 35 6.46 -18.98 -11.91
C PRO A 35 6.70 -20.42 -12.43
N PRO A 36 6.84 -21.42 -11.54
CA PRO A 36 7.10 -22.79 -11.96
C PRO A 36 5.93 -23.31 -12.78
N VAL A 37 6.16 -23.53 -14.07
CA VAL A 37 5.19 -24.17 -14.97
C VAL A 37 4.90 -25.59 -14.50
N ALA A 38 3.63 -25.90 -14.26
CA ALA A 38 3.19 -27.25 -13.99
C ALA A 38 3.45 -28.11 -15.24
N SER A 39 4.36 -29.07 -15.09
CA SER A 39 4.75 -30.11 -16.05
C SER A 39 3.60 -30.52 -16.99
N GLY A 40 3.69 -30.21 -18.30
CA GLY A 40 2.69 -30.73 -19.23
C GLY A 40 2.66 -30.28 -20.69
N ASP A 41 3.39 -29.27 -21.17
CA ASP A 41 3.37 -28.94 -22.60
C ASP A 41 4.75 -28.54 -23.13
N GLU A 42 5.26 -29.35 -24.05
CA GLU A 42 6.45 -29.09 -24.86
C GLU A 42 6.05 -28.13 -25.99
N SER A 43 6.13 -26.82 -25.75
CA SER A 43 6.37 -25.74 -26.74
C SER A 43 5.94 -24.41 -26.14
N GLU A 44 6.90 -23.55 -25.82
CA GLU A 44 6.90 -22.10 -26.06
C GLU A 44 8.01 -21.45 -25.21
N GLU A 45 8.52 -20.32 -25.70
CA GLU A 45 9.72 -19.59 -25.27
C GLU A 45 9.88 -19.47 -23.74
N PRO A 46 11.11 -19.30 -23.20
CA PRO A 46 11.29 -19.11 -21.76
C PRO A 46 10.43 -17.93 -21.31
N ALA A 47 9.31 -18.24 -20.64
CA ALA A 47 8.35 -17.23 -20.23
C ALA A 47 9.08 -16.23 -19.33
N GLU A 48 9.38 -15.04 -19.86
CA GLU A 48 10.00 -13.99 -19.08
C GLU A 48 9.06 -13.69 -17.91
N GLY A 49 9.57 -13.82 -16.67
CA GLY A 49 8.78 -13.54 -15.48
C GLY A 49 8.27 -12.09 -15.49
N PRO A 50 7.24 -11.78 -14.67
CA PRO A 50 6.63 -10.46 -14.65
C PRO A 50 7.68 -9.38 -14.37
N LYS A 51 7.65 -8.32 -15.19
CA LYS A 51 8.50 -7.14 -15.07
C LYS A 51 7.76 -6.09 -14.25
N ILE A 52 8.40 -5.59 -13.20
CA ILE A 52 7.86 -4.51 -12.37
C ILE A 52 8.81 -3.33 -12.46
N THR A 53 8.31 -2.16 -12.81
CA THR A 53 9.09 -0.93 -12.76
C THR A 53 9.24 -0.44 -11.31
N GLU A 54 10.31 0.29 -11.02
CA GLU A 54 10.50 0.89 -9.71
C GLU A 54 9.36 1.87 -9.35
N GLU A 55 8.77 2.54 -10.35
CA GLU A 55 7.58 3.38 -10.19
C GLU A 55 6.37 2.61 -9.66
N GLU A 56 6.07 1.44 -10.25
CA GLU A 56 4.95 0.58 -9.83
C GLU A 56 5.18 0.04 -8.42
N ARG A 57 6.41 -0.38 -8.11
CA ARG A 57 6.77 -0.81 -6.74
C ARG A 57 6.57 0.34 -5.75
N LEU A 58 6.98 1.55 -6.10
CA LEU A 58 6.82 2.73 -5.26
C LEU A 58 5.33 3.02 -5.02
N ALA A 59 4.49 2.95 -6.06
CA ALA A 59 3.05 3.13 -5.93
C ALA A 59 2.42 2.12 -4.97
N VAL A 60 2.79 0.84 -5.10
CA VAL A 60 2.35 -0.22 -4.18
C VAL A 60 2.78 0.07 -2.75
N VAL A 61 4.05 0.40 -2.53
CA VAL A 61 4.57 0.68 -1.18
C VAL A 61 3.88 1.87 -0.53
N VAL A 62 3.67 2.96 -1.28
CA VAL A 62 2.94 4.14 -0.78
C VAL A 62 1.51 3.76 -0.41
N GLN A 63 0.81 3.02 -1.27
CA GLN A 63 -0.56 2.57 -1.00
C GLN A 63 -0.64 1.66 0.24
N THR A 64 0.32 0.74 0.41
CA THR A 64 0.38 -0.14 1.59
C THR A 64 0.61 0.68 2.87
N ILE A 65 1.54 1.63 2.84
CA ILE A 65 1.80 2.52 3.99
C ILE A 65 0.54 3.33 4.31
N ASP A 66 -0.10 3.95 3.32
CA ASP A 66 -1.28 4.77 3.54
C ASP A 66 -2.44 3.92 4.10
N THR A 67 -2.67 2.73 3.55
CA THR A 67 -3.75 1.84 4.03
C THR A 67 -3.53 1.33 5.45
N GLU A 68 -2.29 1.10 5.86
CA GLU A 68 -1.97 0.57 7.19
C GLU A 68 -1.71 1.63 8.26
N THR A 69 -1.23 2.81 7.87
CA THR A 69 -0.73 3.83 8.81
C THR A 69 -1.58 5.10 8.87
N ALA A 70 -2.60 5.24 8.03
CA ALA A 70 -3.53 6.37 8.11
C ALA A 70 -4.31 6.35 9.42
N LEU A 71 -3.85 7.15 10.39
CA LEU A 71 -4.40 7.27 11.73
C LEU A 71 -4.98 8.68 11.97
N ALA A 72 -6.07 8.74 12.72
CA ALA A 72 -6.61 10.00 13.24
C ALA A 72 -6.97 9.88 14.72
N PRO A 73 -6.95 10.99 15.47
CA PRO A 73 -7.46 11.01 16.83
C PRO A 73 -8.94 10.63 16.87
N LYS A 74 -9.35 9.88 17.89
CA LYS A 74 -10.76 9.55 18.13
C LYS A 74 -11.57 10.84 18.29
N GLY A 75 -12.64 10.93 17.51
CA GLY A 75 -13.54 12.09 17.53
C GLY A 75 -13.07 13.29 16.71
N ALA A 76 -11.88 13.26 16.09
CA ALA A 76 -11.42 14.30 15.18
C ALA A 76 -12.20 14.32 13.86
N LEU A 77 -12.73 13.18 13.45
CA LEU A 77 -13.54 13.03 12.25
C LEU A 77 -14.92 12.49 12.61
N SER A 78 -15.92 12.96 11.88
CA SER A 78 -17.31 12.54 12.02
C SER A 78 -17.90 12.20 10.67
N MET A 79 -18.66 11.10 10.61
CA MET A 79 -19.37 10.68 9.42
C MET A 79 -20.74 11.38 9.39
N ARG A 80 -21.02 12.12 8.31
CA ARG A 80 -22.36 12.67 8.07
C ARG A 80 -23.35 11.57 7.70
N SER A 81 -24.65 11.87 7.79
CA SER A 81 -25.72 11.00 7.27
C SER A 81 -25.59 10.68 5.78
N SER A 82 -24.85 11.50 5.02
CA SER A 82 -24.52 11.26 3.62
C SER A 82 -23.38 10.24 3.41
N GLY A 83 -22.77 9.72 4.49
CA GLY A 83 -21.59 8.84 4.43
C GLY A 83 -20.26 9.57 4.21
N ALA A 84 -20.27 10.90 4.10
CA ALA A 84 -19.05 11.69 3.95
C ALA A 84 -18.33 11.86 5.30
N ILE A 85 -17.02 11.60 5.33
CA ILE A 85 -16.17 11.85 6.50
C ILE A 85 -15.73 13.31 6.49
N MET A 86 -15.97 14.04 7.59
CA MET A 86 -15.58 15.44 7.73
C MET A 86 -14.87 15.70 9.07
N PRO A 87 -14.01 16.74 9.13
CA PRO A 87 -13.46 17.23 10.40
C PRO A 87 -14.58 17.60 11.37
N ASN A 88 -14.48 17.12 12.60
CA ASN A 88 -15.42 17.44 13.64
C ASN A 88 -15.11 18.82 14.24
N PRO A 89 -15.96 19.84 14.07
CA PRO A 89 -15.69 21.19 14.57
C PRO A 89 -15.71 21.28 16.10
N THR A 90 -16.28 20.29 16.81
CA THR A 90 -16.31 20.28 18.28
C THR A 90 -15.08 19.61 18.89
N PHE A 91 -14.20 19.04 18.08
CA PHE A 91 -12.97 18.40 18.56
C PHE A 91 -11.96 19.46 18.98
N GLN A 92 -11.61 19.49 20.27
CA GLN A 92 -10.69 20.47 20.86
C GLN A 92 -9.23 20.00 20.89
N GLY A 93 -8.95 18.78 20.43
CA GLY A 93 -7.65 18.13 20.56
C GLY A 93 -7.60 17.06 21.64
N LEU A 94 -6.48 16.33 21.69
CA LEU A 94 -6.16 15.39 22.76
C LEU A 94 -5.32 16.10 23.83
N ASP A 95 -5.46 15.67 25.09
CA ASP A 95 -4.51 16.05 26.13
C ASP A 95 -3.20 15.27 25.97
N ALA A 96 -2.15 15.69 26.68
CA ALA A 96 -0.82 15.08 26.54
C ALA A 96 -0.81 13.59 26.92
N ALA A 97 -1.62 13.18 27.89
CA ALA A 97 -1.73 11.78 28.32
C ALA A 97 -2.41 10.91 27.26
N ALA A 98 -3.50 11.40 26.66
CA ALA A 98 -4.23 10.71 25.59
C ALA A 98 -3.41 10.70 24.29
N ALA A 99 -2.63 11.74 23.99
CA ALA A 99 -1.77 11.80 22.81
C ALA A 99 -0.67 10.72 22.84
N CYS A 100 -0.18 10.34 24.02
CA CYS A 100 0.78 9.25 24.18
C CYS A 100 0.11 7.86 24.24
N ASN A 101 -1.22 7.78 24.17
CA ASN A 101 -1.97 6.54 24.27
C ASN A 101 -2.51 6.12 22.90
N LEU A 102 -2.07 4.95 22.42
CA LEU A 102 -2.50 4.39 21.13
C LEU A 102 -4.02 4.16 21.06
N SER A 103 -4.68 3.91 22.20
CA SER A 103 -6.13 3.76 22.26
C SER A 103 -6.90 5.05 21.93
N SER A 104 -6.24 6.20 21.88
CA SER A 104 -6.82 7.49 21.49
C SER A 104 -6.86 7.71 19.97
N PHE A 105 -6.29 6.79 19.19
CA PHE A 105 -6.23 6.87 17.73
C PHE A 105 -7.07 5.76 17.08
N VAL A 106 -7.50 6.01 15.85
CA VAL A 106 -8.25 5.06 15.00
C VAL A 106 -7.70 5.09 13.58
N LEU A 107 -7.75 3.95 12.89
CA LEU A 107 -7.40 3.86 11.49
C LEU A 107 -8.50 4.50 10.63
N LEU A 108 -8.10 5.30 9.65
CA LEU A 108 -9.00 5.97 8.73
C LEU A 108 -9.54 5.04 7.65
N ASN A 109 -8.68 4.13 7.21
CA ASN A 109 -8.91 3.29 6.05
C ASN A 109 -9.56 1.94 6.41
N LYS A 110 -9.83 1.69 7.70
CA LYS A 110 -10.56 0.51 8.18
C LYS A 110 -11.79 0.95 8.98
N PRO A 111 -12.96 0.31 8.80
CA PRO A 111 -14.15 0.59 9.58
C PRO A 111 -13.98 0.21 11.07
#